data_AF-A0A967AUS1-F1
#
_entry.id   AF-A0A967AUS1-F1
#
_cell.length_a   1.000
_cell.length_b   1.000
_cell.length_c   1.000
_cell.angle_alpha   90.00
_cell.angle_beta   90.00
_cell.angle_gamma   90.00
#
_symmetry.space_group_name_H-M   'P 1'
#
loop_
_entity.id
_entity.type
_entity.pdbx_description
1 polymer ?
#
loop_
_entity_poly.entity_id
_entity_poly.type
_entity_poly.pdbx_seq_one_letter_code
_entity_poly.pdbx_strand_id
1 'polypeptide(L)'
;MSFIEMAFLKRDNIIDGRVKFQRRKTGKRYDIVITDQIKPIIDYDLDNPNPSGSLLPIIYRNISELQYKDAQWELRRYNIGLKGIEKECGIEERLTSYVPRHSFATLAMLKKVPLEAISTMLGRNKLSTTQVYLKSLPNNLLDAHQLELNSL
;
A
#
# COMPACT_ATOMS: atom_id res chain seq x y z
N MET A 1 1.85 -2.32 -2.44
CA MET A 1 0.70 -2.55 -3.34
C MET A 1 -0.07 -1.24 -3.60
N SER A 2 -0.71 -1.05 -4.75
CA SER A 2 -1.58 0.12 -5.08
C SER A 2 -3.06 -0.19 -4.93
N PHE A 3 -3.91 0.84 -4.82
CA PHE A 3 -5.37 0.64 -4.74
C PHE A 3 -5.90 -0.16 -5.93
N ILE A 4 -5.43 0.14 -7.15
CA ILE A 4 -5.80 -0.61 -8.34
C ILE A 4 -5.32 -2.07 -8.27
N GLU A 5 -4.11 -2.33 -7.77
CA GLU A 5 -3.67 -3.71 -7.57
C GLU A 5 -4.55 -4.46 -6.57
N MET A 6 -4.93 -3.82 -5.46
CA MET A 6 -5.82 -4.40 -4.45
C MET A 6 -7.21 -4.70 -5.03
N ALA A 7 -7.76 -3.80 -5.85
CA ALA A 7 -9.06 -3.96 -6.50
C ALA A 7 -9.17 -5.26 -7.32
N PHE A 8 -8.06 -5.66 -7.95
CA PHE A 8 -8.00 -6.81 -8.83
C PHE A 8 -7.38 -8.06 -8.20
N LEU A 9 -7.12 -8.06 -6.89
CA LEU A 9 -6.79 -9.29 -6.18
C LEU A 9 -7.96 -10.25 -6.26
N LYS A 10 -7.65 -11.52 -6.42
CA LYS A 10 -8.57 -12.65 -6.40
C LYS A 10 -8.20 -13.61 -5.28
N ARG A 11 -9.09 -14.53 -4.97
CA ARG A 11 -8.87 -15.58 -3.97
C ARG A 11 -7.65 -16.44 -4.30
N ASP A 12 -7.47 -16.77 -5.57
CA ASP A 12 -6.34 -17.55 -6.08
C ASP A 12 -4.98 -16.83 -5.87
N ASN A 13 -4.98 -15.54 -5.52
CA ASN A 13 -3.76 -14.85 -5.13
C ASN A 13 -3.33 -15.15 -3.69
N ILE A 14 -4.18 -15.77 -2.86
CA ILE A 14 -3.87 -16.17 -1.49
C ILE A 14 -3.32 -17.60 -1.51
N ILE A 15 -2.01 -17.74 -1.32
CA ILE A 15 -1.31 -19.02 -1.43
C ILE A 15 -0.33 -19.14 -0.25
N ASP A 16 -0.47 -20.19 0.55
CA ASP A 16 0.39 -20.51 1.71
C ASP A 16 0.53 -19.36 2.72
N GLY A 17 -0.56 -18.65 3.01
CA GLY A 17 -0.54 -17.50 3.93
C GLY A 17 0.14 -16.25 3.35
N ARG A 18 0.22 -16.15 2.01
CA ARG A 18 0.86 -15.04 1.31
C ARG A 18 -0.02 -14.53 0.18
N VAL A 19 0.09 -13.25 -0.14
CA VAL A 19 -0.53 -12.63 -1.31
C VAL A 19 0.47 -12.64 -2.47
N LYS A 20 0.22 -13.50 -3.46
CA LYS A 20 1.02 -13.66 -4.67
C LYS A 20 0.29 -13.07 -5.87
N PHE A 21 0.84 -12.00 -6.47
CA PHE A 21 0.22 -11.35 -7.62
C PHE A 21 1.24 -10.75 -8.59
N GLN A 22 0.79 -10.47 -9.82
CA GLN A 22 1.60 -9.78 -10.83
C GLN A 22 1.10 -8.34 -11.01
N ARG A 23 2.01 -7.36 -10.95
CA ARG A 23 1.65 -5.97 -11.19
C ARG A 23 1.27 -5.77 -12.65
N ARG A 24 0.06 -5.25 -12.88
CA ARG A 24 -0.43 -4.90 -14.22
C ARG A 24 0.46 -3.90 -14.96
N LYS A 25 1.01 -2.91 -14.26
CA LYS A 25 1.83 -1.84 -14.88
C LYS A 25 3.21 -2.30 -15.33
N THR A 26 3.83 -3.24 -14.63
CA THR A 26 5.25 -3.57 -14.81
C THR A 26 5.53 -5.05 -15.06
N GLY A 27 4.52 -5.92 -14.94
CA GLY A 27 4.70 -7.38 -15.05
C GLY A 27 5.47 -8.01 -13.89
N LYS A 28 5.94 -7.24 -12.91
CA LYS A 28 6.72 -7.77 -11.77
C LYS A 28 5.82 -8.59 -10.84
N ARG A 29 6.30 -9.76 -10.41
CA ARG A 29 5.64 -10.62 -9.43
C ARG A 29 5.95 -10.14 -8.02
N TYR A 30 4.94 -10.22 -7.16
CA TYR A 30 5.02 -9.92 -5.73
C TYR A 30 4.59 -11.14 -4.96
N ASP A 31 5.26 -11.33 -3.85
CA ASP A 31 4.99 -12.38 -2.89
C ASP A 31 5.10 -11.79 -1.48
N ILE A 32 3.96 -11.41 -0.92
CA ILE A 32 3.87 -10.62 0.31
C ILE A 32 3.26 -11.48 1.42
N VAL A 33 3.91 -11.52 2.58
CA VAL A 33 3.38 -12.25 3.74
C VAL A 33 2.08 -11.61 4.23
N ILE A 34 1.09 -12.44 4.58
CA ILE A 34 -0.11 -12.00 5.30
C ILE A 34 0.26 -11.87 6.77
N THR A 35 0.17 -10.67 7.31
CA THR A 35 0.44 -10.43 8.73
C THR A 35 -0.81 -10.71 9.56
N ASP A 36 -0.63 -10.97 10.86
CA ASP A 36 -1.73 -11.24 11.78
C ASP A 36 -2.75 -10.08 11.85
N GLN A 37 -2.31 -8.85 11.60
CA GLN A 37 -3.20 -7.68 11.60
C GLN A 37 -4.13 -7.64 10.38
N ILE A 38 -3.70 -8.14 9.21
CA ILE A 38 -4.52 -8.11 8.00
C ILE A 38 -5.27 -9.42 7.76
N LYS A 39 -4.82 -10.51 8.41
CA LYS A 39 -5.41 -11.84 8.28
C LYS A 39 -6.93 -11.84 8.56
N PRO A 40 -7.46 -11.21 9.63
CA PRO A 40 -8.91 -11.20 9.88
C PRO A 40 -9.73 -10.54 8.77
N ILE A 41 -9.16 -9.50 8.13
CA ILE A 41 -9.83 -8.80 7.01
C ILE A 41 -9.88 -9.73 5.79
N ILE A 42 -8.76 -10.39 5.48
CA ILE A 42 -8.69 -11.34 4.36
C ILE A 42 -9.61 -12.52 4.61
N ASP A 43 -9.60 -13.10 5.80
CA ASP A 43 -10.42 -14.25 6.16
C ASP A 43 -11.92 -13.90 6.04
N TYR A 44 -12.34 -12.71 6.49
CA TYR A 44 -13.72 -12.21 6.30
C TYR A 44 -14.14 -12.18 4.82
N ASP A 45 -13.30 -11.65 3.93
CA ASP A 45 -13.59 -11.57 2.49
C ASP A 45 -13.50 -12.94 1.77
N LEU A 46 -12.72 -13.88 2.32
CA LEU A 46 -12.68 -15.27 1.88
C LEU A 46 -13.96 -16.03 2.27
N ASP A 47 -14.52 -15.74 3.43
CA ASP A 47 -15.78 -16.33 3.89
C ASP A 47 -17.00 -15.67 3.22
N ASN A 48 -16.87 -14.42 2.74
CA ASN A 48 -17.95 -13.66 2.10
C ASN A 48 -17.63 -13.30 0.63
N PRO A 49 -17.81 -14.25 -0.32
CA PRO A 49 -17.45 -14.03 -1.71
C PRO A 49 -18.16 -12.87 -2.38
N ASN A 50 -17.36 -11.98 -2.97
CA ASN A 50 -17.84 -11.04 -3.96
C ASN A 50 -18.28 -11.81 -5.23
N PRO A 51 -19.50 -11.58 -5.75
CA PRO A 51 -19.99 -12.21 -6.98
C PRO A 51 -19.08 -12.03 -8.21
N SER A 52 -18.26 -10.98 -8.25
CA SER A 52 -17.32 -10.74 -9.36
C SER A 52 -16.06 -11.63 -9.33
N GLY A 53 -15.84 -12.38 -8.25
CA GLY A 53 -14.64 -13.20 -8.03
C GLY A 53 -13.39 -12.42 -7.59
N SER A 54 -13.49 -11.10 -7.43
CA SER A 54 -12.46 -10.32 -6.72
C SER A 54 -12.44 -10.67 -5.23
N LEU A 55 -11.27 -10.62 -4.60
CA LEU A 55 -11.11 -10.81 -3.16
C LEU A 55 -11.84 -9.71 -2.40
N LEU A 56 -11.60 -8.45 -2.76
CA LEU A 56 -12.20 -7.30 -2.10
C LEU A 56 -13.50 -6.88 -2.81
N PRO A 57 -14.47 -6.27 -2.09
CA PRO A 57 -15.71 -5.75 -2.63
C PRO A 57 -15.49 -4.41 -3.38
N ILE A 58 -14.61 -4.42 -4.39
CA ILE A 58 -14.23 -3.24 -5.18
C ILE A 58 -14.71 -3.35 -6.62
N ILE A 59 -14.67 -4.55 -7.18
CA ILE A 59 -15.10 -4.84 -8.55
C ILE A 59 -16.45 -5.52 -8.48
N TYR A 60 -17.42 -5.01 -9.24
CA TYR A 60 -18.79 -5.53 -9.22
C TYR A 60 -19.22 -6.08 -10.59
N ARG A 61 -18.67 -5.53 -11.68
CA ARG A 61 -19.05 -5.88 -13.05
C ARG A 61 -18.14 -6.95 -13.64
N ASN A 62 -18.69 -7.78 -14.53
CA ASN A 62 -17.95 -8.85 -15.22
C ASN A 62 -17.33 -8.41 -16.56
N ILE A 63 -17.56 -7.16 -16.98
CA ILE A 63 -17.04 -6.60 -18.24
C ILE A 63 -15.73 -5.87 -17.96
N SER A 64 -14.62 -6.34 -18.54
CA SER A 64 -13.25 -5.90 -18.27
C SER A 64 -13.07 -4.36 -18.34
N GLU A 65 -13.62 -3.73 -19.38
CA GLU A 65 -13.53 -2.28 -19.60
C GLU A 65 -14.25 -1.48 -18.50
N LEU A 66 -15.30 -2.06 -17.92
CA LEU A 66 -16.09 -1.45 -16.86
C LEU A 66 -15.51 -1.71 -15.47
N GLN A 67 -14.73 -2.77 -15.28
CA GLN A 67 -14.06 -3.06 -14.00
C GLN A 67 -13.06 -1.96 -13.63
N TYR A 68 -12.36 -1.38 -14.61
CA TYR A 68 -11.47 -0.26 -14.32
C TYR A 68 -12.24 0.97 -13.81
N LYS A 69 -13.45 1.21 -14.36
CA LYS A 69 -14.34 2.26 -13.85
C LYS A 69 -14.83 1.98 -12.43
N ASP A 70 -15.10 0.71 -12.08
CA ASP A 70 -15.45 0.32 -10.69
C ASP A 70 -14.31 0.69 -9.75
N ALA A 71 -13.09 0.27 -10.06
CA ALA A 71 -11.92 0.58 -9.26
C ALA A 71 -11.68 2.09 -9.13
N GLN A 72 -11.91 2.88 -10.18
CA GLN A 72 -11.79 4.35 -10.12
C GLN A 72 -12.87 4.99 -9.24
N TRP A 73 -14.11 4.53 -9.33
CA TRP A 73 -15.20 5.03 -8.49
C TRP A 73 -14.98 4.69 -7.03
N GLU A 74 -14.59 3.46 -6.72
CA GLU A 74 -14.27 3.05 -5.36
C GLU A 74 -13.03 3.76 -4.82
N LEU A 75 -12.02 4.03 -5.66
CA LEU A 75 -10.89 4.87 -5.26
C LEU A 75 -11.34 6.28 -4.87
N ARG A 76 -12.29 6.87 -5.61
CA ARG A 76 -12.85 8.18 -5.26
C ARG A 76 -13.60 8.12 -3.94
N ARG A 77 -14.45 7.09 -3.74
CA ARG A 77 -15.18 6.88 -2.48
C ARG A 77 -14.23 6.68 -1.30
N TYR A 78 -13.20 5.86 -1.48
CA TYR A 78 -12.16 5.64 -0.48
C TYR A 78 -11.46 6.94 -0.07
N ASN A 79 -11.06 7.78 -1.04
CA ASN A 79 -10.44 9.07 -0.72
C ASN A 79 -11.44 10.06 -0.06
N ILE A 80 -12.74 9.98 -0.35
CA ILE A 80 -13.76 10.76 0.36
C ILE A 80 -13.86 10.29 1.82
N GLY A 81 -13.88 8.97 2.05
CA GLY A 81 -13.88 8.41 3.40
C GLY A 81 -12.64 8.81 4.19
N LEU A 82 -11.46 8.79 3.57
CA LEU A 82 -10.22 9.28 4.17
C LEU A 82 -10.30 10.76 4.56
N LYS A 83 -10.96 11.61 3.76
CA LYS A 83 -11.20 13.01 4.13
C LYS A 83 -12.13 13.16 5.34
N GLY A 84 -13.07 12.23 5.51
CA GLY A 84 -13.89 12.14 6.73
C GLY A 84 -13.02 11.85 7.96
N ILE A 85 -12.18 10.81 7.86
CA ILE A 85 -11.25 10.40 8.93
C ILE A 85 -10.27 11.53 9.28
N GLU A 86 -9.72 12.21 8.27
CA GLU A 86 -8.85 13.38 8.44
C GLU A 86 -9.50 14.43 9.36
N LYS A 87 -10.77 14.77 9.07
CA LYS A 87 -11.53 15.75 9.85
C LYS A 87 -11.85 15.25 11.27
N GLU A 88 -12.27 14.00 11.40
CA GLU A 88 -12.66 13.42 12.70
C GLU A 88 -11.48 13.25 13.65
N CYS A 89 -10.32 12.89 13.12
CA CYS A 89 -9.10 12.72 13.90
C CYS A 89 -8.30 14.02 14.09
N GLY A 90 -8.72 15.13 13.48
CA GLY A 90 -7.99 16.41 13.54
C GLY A 90 -6.62 16.36 12.87
N ILE A 91 -6.47 15.55 11.81
CA ILE A 91 -5.23 15.46 11.04
C ILE A 91 -5.17 16.66 10.09
N GLU A 92 -4.08 17.42 10.15
CA GLU A 92 -3.90 18.62 9.32
C GLU A 92 -3.54 18.28 7.86
N GLU A 93 -2.80 17.19 7.66
CA GLU A 93 -2.40 16.73 6.34
C GLU A 93 -3.52 15.99 5.61
N ARG A 94 -3.63 16.27 4.31
CA ARG A 94 -4.61 15.62 3.45
C ARG A 94 -4.38 14.11 3.35
N LEU A 95 -5.36 13.31 3.81
CA LEU A 95 -5.32 11.86 3.66
C LEU A 95 -5.73 11.44 2.24
N THR A 96 -4.93 10.54 1.65
CA THR A 96 -5.21 9.94 0.34
C THR A 96 -4.75 8.49 0.31
N SER A 97 -5.22 7.74 -0.70
CA SER A 97 -4.75 6.38 -0.99
C SER A 97 -3.23 6.22 -1.23
N TYR A 98 -2.49 7.33 -1.38
CA TYR A 98 -1.04 7.30 -1.44
C TYR A 98 -0.38 7.29 -0.05
N VAL A 99 -1.05 7.86 0.96
CA VAL A 99 -0.48 8.05 2.31
C VAL A 99 -0.02 6.74 2.94
N PRO A 100 -0.79 5.63 2.94
CA PRO A 100 -0.32 4.38 3.56
C PRO A 100 1.01 3.87 3.01
N ARG A 101 1.24 4.04 1.70
CA ARG A 101 2.51 3.67 1.07
C ARG A 101 3.65 4.58 1.52
N HIS A 102 3.39 5.89 1.61
CA HIS A 102 4.38 6.85 2.09
C HIS A 102 4.72 6.58 3.55
N SER A 103 3.72 6.43 4.41
CA SER A 103 3.90 6.10 5.83
C SER A 103 4.68 4.80 6.02
N PHE A 104 4.37 3.75 5.26
CA PHE A 104 5.13 2.50 5.29
C PHE A 104 6.60 2.70 4.92
N ALA A 105 6.88 3.44 3.84
CA ALA A 105 8.26 3.69 3.40
C ALA A 105 9.05 4.46 4.46
N THR A 106 8.47 5.54 5.00
CA THR A 106 9.07 6.35 6.06
C THR A 106 9.31 5.52 7.32
N LEU A 107 8.34 4.71 7.74
CA LEU A 107 8.49 3.85 8.92
C LEU A 107 9.60 2.81 8.72
N ALA A 108 9.67 2.18 7.55
CA ALA A 108 10.73 1.23 7.24
C ALA A 108 12.12 1.89 7.26
N MET A 109 12.22 3.13 6.76
CA MET A 109 13.46 3.92 6.84
C MET A 109 13.84 4.25 8.29
N LEU A 110 12.88 4.69 9.11
CA LEU A 110 13.10 4.95 10.54
C LEU A 110 13.55 3.70 11.30
N LYS A 111 13.12 2.52 10.85
CA LYS A 111 13.56 1.21 11.35
C LYS A 111 14.88 0.74 10.74
N LYS A 112 15.62 1.62 10.06
CA LYS A 112 16.93 1.36 9.42
C LYS A 112 16.88 0.20 8.42
N VAL A 113 15.73 -0.07 7.79
CA VAL A 113 15.62 -1.07 6.72
C VAL A 113 16.37 -0.55 5.48
N PRO A 114 17.22 -1.36 4.82
CA PRO A 114 17.96 -0.93 3.64
C PRO A 114 17.05 -0.39 2.54
N LEU A 115 17.47 0.69 1.86
CA LEU A 115 16.68 1.36 0.84
C LEU A 115 16.31 0.43 -0.32
N GLU A 116 17.20 -0.51 -0.66
CA GLU A 116 17.03 -1.56 -1.67
C GLU A 116 15.88 -2.51 -1.28
N ALA A 117 15.83 -2.90 -0.01
CA ALA A 117 14.78 -3.75 0.53
C ALA A 117 13.43 -3.00 0.51
N ILE A 118 13.41 -1.74 0.95
CA ILE A 118 12.20 -0.88 0.89
C ILE A 118 11.72 -0.71 -0.56
N SER A 119 12.64 -0.43 -1.49
CA SER A 119 12.33 -0.28 -2.92
C SER A 119 11.74 -1.57 -3.49
N THR A 120 12.25 -2.72 -3.06
CA THR A 120 11.74 -4.04 -3.47
C THR A 120 10.33 -4.29 -2.92
N MET A 121 10.09 -4.01 -1.63
CA MET A 121 8.77 -4.14 -0.99
C MET A 121 7.72 -3.19 -1.61
N LEU A 122 8.12 -1.96 -1.95
CA LEU A 122 7.27 -0.98 -2.64
C LEU A 122 7.08 -1.28 -4.12
N GLY A 123 7.93 -2.16 -4.66
CA GLY A 123 7.79 -2.63 -6.01
C GLY A 123 8.26 -1.67 -7.08
N ARG A 124 9.32 -0.92 -6.80
CA ARG A 124 9.92 0.06 -7.70
C ARG A 124 11.20 -0.51 -8.29
N ASN A 125 11.38 -0.31 -9.61
CA ASN A 125 12.58 -0.75 -10.33
C ASN A 125 13.70 0.29 -10.30
N LYS A 126 13.39 1.54 -9.93
CA LYS A 126 14.36 2.63 -9.83
C LYS A 126 14.43 3.10 -8.38
N LEU A 127 15.64 3.06 -7.81
CA LEU A 127 15.92 3.60 -6.48
C LEU A 127 15.60 5.10 -6.41
N SER A 128 15.75 5.85 -7.50
CA SER A 128 15.46 7.29 -7.57
C SER A 128 14.05 7.66 -7.11
N THR A 129 13.07 6.80 -7.36
CA THR A 129 11.70 7.05 -6.90
C THR A 129 11.57 6.80 -5.39
N THR A 130 12.34 5.86 -4.84
CA THR A 130 12.41 5.56 -3.40
C THR A 130 13.27 6.61 -2.66
N GLN A 131 14.27 7.21 -3.30
CA GLN A 131 15.05 8.32 -2.76
C GLN A 131 14.22 9.57 -2.47
N VAL A 132 13.03 9.72 -3.07
CA VAL A 132 12.09 10.78 -2.71
C VAL A 132 11.74 10.73 -1.21
N TYR A 133 11.74 9.54 -0.59
CA TYR A 133 11.50 9.39 0.85
C TYR A 133 12.65 9.94 1.72
N LEU A 134 13.89 9.99 1.20
CA LEU A 134 15.01 10.63 1.89
C LEU A 134 14.81 12.15 2.03
N LYS A 135 14.16 12.78 1.04
CA LYS A 135 13.85 14.22 1.07
C LYS A 135 12.76 14.58 2.09
N SER A 136 11.98 13.61 2.54
CA SER A 136 10.91 13.77 3.52
C SER A 136 11.30 13.27 4.92
N LEU A 137 12.59 13.04 5.18
CA LEU A 137 13.04 12.70 6.52
C LEU A 137 12.81 13.90 7.45
N PRO A 138 12.23 13.67 8.64
CA PRO A 138 11.97 14.76 9.57
C PRO A 138 13.30 15.29 10.13
N ASN A 139 13.39 16.63 10.27
CA ASN A 139 14.63 17.31 10.65
C ASN A 139 15.20 16.79 11.98
N ASN A 140 14.35 16.45 12.94
CA ASN A 140 14.76 15.88 14.22
C ASN A 140 15.56 14.56 14.09
N LEU A 141 15.27 13.75 13.08
CA LEU A 141 16.02 12.53 12.78
C LEU A 141 17.38 12.87 12.15
N LEU A 142 17.42 13.87 11.27
CA LEU A 142 18.67 14.36 10.68
C LEU A 142 19.59 14.92 11.77
N ASP A 143 19.03 15.68 12.70
CA ASP A 143 19.75 16.22 13.85
C ASP A 143 20.30 15.10 14.74
N ALA A 144 19.51 14.05 15.01
CA ALA A 144 19.97 12.90 15.78
C ALA A 144 21.15 12.16 15.10
N HIS A 145 21.09 11.97 13.78
CA HIS A 145 22.19 11.38 13.03
C HIS A 145 23.44 12.28 12.97
N GLN A 146 23.25 13.59 12.88
CA GLN A 146 24.36 14.55 12.93
C GLN A 146 25.09 14.48 14.29
N LEU A 147 24.34 14.34 15.39
CA LEU A 147 24.91 14.19 16.74
C LEU A 147 25.66 12.85 16.90
N GLU A 148 25.12 11.74 16.39
CA GLU A 148 25.83 10.45 16.37
C GLU A 148 27.17 10.55 15.62
N LEU A 149 27.20 11.20 14.45
CA LEU A 149 28.42 11.37 13.66
C LEU A 149 29.47 12.24 14.33
N ASN A 150 29.05 13.26 15.08
CA ASN A 150 29.95 14.15 15.83
C ASN A 150 30.47 13.51 17.14
N SER A 151 29.93 12.35 17.52
CA SER A 151 30.34 11.59 18.71
C SER A 151 31.31 10.44 18.41
N LEU A 152 31.69 10.26 17.14
CA LEU A 152 32.70 9.33 16.64
C LEU A 152 34.06 10.04 16.49
#